data_AF-A0A9D7LEH6-F1
#
_entry.id   AF-A0A9D7LEH6-F1
#
_cell.length_a   1.000
_cell.length_b   1.000
_cell.length_c   1.000
_cell.angle_alpha   90.00
_cell.angle_beta   90.00
_cell.angle_gamma   90.00
#
_symmetry.space_group_name_H-M   'P 1'
#
loop_
_entity.id
_entity.type
_entity.pdbx_description
1 polymer ?
#
loop_
_entity_poly.entity_id
_entity_poly.type
_entity_poly.pdbx_seq_one_letter_code
_entity_poly.pdbx_strand_id
1 'polypeptide(L)'
;MNAKSANHIELRLRDLAQLFNSMDPSPFHDRDLDQVAEAFIVDWARELPTGRDFELVIHVATPPLPDRASGVEQAVRNYFNNRLVTTRLHLRQLFRLGRWSLFIGMLFLAFCLGLSELLGRLFDGRYLETPRQVLDIAGWVMLWRPLEIFL
;
A
#
# COMPACT_ATOMS: atom_id res chain seq x y z
N MET A 1 -33.17 -11.17 6.87
CA MET A 1 -32.90 -11.04 5.42
C MET A 1 -33.15 -9.59 5.05
N ASN A 2 -32.12 -8.76 4.96
CA ASN A 2 -32.27 -7.36 4.56
C ASN A 2 -31.64 -7.15 3.18
N ALA A 3 -32.39 -6.46 2.33
CA ALA A 3 -32.21 -6.41 0.89
C ALA A 3 -30.86 -5.80 0.50
N LYS A 4 -30.15 -6.52 -0.37
CA LYS A 4 -29.01 -6.02 -1.15
C LYS A 4 -29.50 -4.88 -2.06
N SER A 5 -29.33 -3.63 -1.66
CA SER A 5 -29.39 -2.52 -2.61
C SER A 5 -27.97 -2.29 -3.08
N ALA A 6 -27.75 -2.47 -4.37
CA ALA A 6 -26.45 -2.72 -4.99
C ALA A 6 -25.41 -1.57 -4.92
N ASN A 7 -25.63 -0.54 -4.08
CA ASN A 7 -24.81 0.67 -4.06
C ASN A 7 -24.83 1.43 -2.71
N HIS A 8 -25.18 0.77 -1.60
CA HIS A 8 -25.06 1.38 -0.29
C HIS A 8 -24.28 0.53 0.71
N ILE A 9 -23.64 1.21 1.67
CA ILE A 9 -22.93 0.61 2.79
C ILE A 9 -23.67 1.04 4.06
N GLU A 10 -24.24 0.09 4.79
CA GLU A 10 -24.92 0.35 6.05
C GLU A 10 -23.96 0.12 7.23
N LEU A 11 -23.73 1.15 8.03
CA LEU A 11 -22.94 1.08 9.26
C LEU A 11 -23.85 1.28 10.47
N ARG A 12 -23.81 0.37 11.44
CA ARG A 12 -24.60 0.48 12.68
C ARG A 12 -23.69 0.76 13.86
N LEU A 13 -23.87 1.92 14.47
CA LEU A 13 -23.10 2.40 15.62
C LEU A 13 -24.02 2.65 16.81
N ARG A 14 -23.50 2.50 18.03
CA ARG A 14 -24.24 2.92 19.23
C ARG A 14 -24.13 4.44 19.42
N ASP A 15 -22.92 4.95 19.25
CA ASP A 15 -22.59 6.37 19.35
C ASP A 15 -21.76 6.76 18.13
N LEU A 16 -22.01 7.96 17.61
CA LEU A 16 -21.27 8.54 16.50
C LEU A 16 -19.77 8.70 16.80
N ALA A 17 -19.38 8.86 18.07
CA ALA A 17 -17.99 8.89 18.49
C ALA A 17 -17.23 7.60 18.16
N GLN A 18 -17.92 6.45 18.01
CA GLN A 18 -17.30 5.17 17.64
C GLN A 18 -16.80 5.15 16.19
N LEU A 19 -17.29 6.06 15.35
CA LEU A 19 -16.80 6.21 13.97
C LEU A 19 -15.39 6.79 13.94
N PHE A 20 -15.00 7.53 14.98
CA PHE A 20 -13.79 8.32 15.03
C PHE A 20 -12.78 7.75 16.02
N ASN A 21 -11.50 7.98 15.74
CA ASN A 21 -10.42 7.62 16.63
C ASN A 21 -10.49 8.45 17.93
N SER A 22 -10.60 7.80 19.09
CA SER A 22 -10.67 8.46 20.40
C SER A 22 -9.37 9.13 20.83
N MET A 23 -8.24 8.72 20.24
CA MET A 23 -6.91 9.24 20.55
C MET A 23 -6.56 10.50 19.74
N ASP A 24 -7.37 10.85 18.73
CA ASP A 24 -7.12 12.01 17.88
C ASP A 24 -7.68 13.29 18.51
N PRO A 25 -6.82 14.26 18.88
CA PRO A 25 -7.26 15.52 19.48
C PRO A 25 -7.85 16.50 18.46
N SER A 26 -7.89 16.16 17.17
CA SER A 26 -8.37 17.05 16.11
C SER A 26 -9.84 17.47 16.30
N PRO A 27 -10.22 18.65 15.77
CA PRO A 27 -11.61 19.07 15.68
C PRO A 27 -12.46 18.02 14.98
N PHE A 28 -13.75 17.95 15.31
CA PHE A 28 -14.65 16.88 14.83
C PHE A 28 -14.65 16.71 13.30
N HIS A 29 -14.57 17.81 12.55
CA HIS A 29 -14.58 17.83 11.08
C HIS A 29 -13.30 17.29 10.44
N ASP A 30 -12.19 17.26 11.19
CA ASP A 30 -10.88 16.82 10.70
C ASP A 30 -10.39 15.57 11.45
N ARG A 31 -11.26 14.95 12.24
CA ARG A 31 -10.91 13.79 13.06
C ARG A 31 -10.80 12.53 12.21
N ASP A 32 -9.76 11.75 12.48
CA ASP A 32 -9.55 10.47 11.82
C ASP A 32 -10.63 9.44 12.16
N LEU A 33 -10.97 8.61 11.18
CA LEU A 33 -11.82 7.45 11.39
C LEU A 33 -11.12 6.41 12.27
N ASP A 34 -11.90 5.69 13.08
CA ASP A 34 -11.42 4.51 13.78
C ASP A 34 -10.98 3.44 12.78
N GLN A 35 -9.90 2.72 13.06
CA GLN A 35 -9.35 1.72 12.13
C GLN A 35 -10.35 0.59 11.83
N VAL A 36 -11.18 0.21 12.80
CA VAL A 36 -12.20 -0.84 12.61
C VAL A 36 -13.31 -0.33 11.70
N ALA A 37 -13.71 0.94 11.86
CA ALA A 37 -14.71 1.56 11.00
C ALA A 37 -14.18 1.78 9.57
N GLU A 38 -12.94 2.25 9.42
CA GLU A 38 -12.26 2.38 8.12
C GLU A 38 -12.23 1.02 7.41
N ALA A 39 -11.73 -0.02 8.09
CA ALA A 39 -11.61 -1.36 7.50
C ALA A 39 -12.95 -1.90 7.03
N PHE A 40 -14.01 -1.76 7.84
CA PHE A 40 -15.35 -2.19 7.47
C PHE A 40 -15.86 -1.46 6.21
N ILE A 41 -15.73 -0.14 6.15
CA ILE A 41 -16.17 0.66 4.99
C ILE A 41 -15.38 0.26 3.74
N VAL A 42 -14.06 0.11 3.86
CA VAL A 42 -13.17 -0.26 2.74
C VAL A 42 -13.47 -1.66 2.23
N ASP A 43 -13.68 -2.63 3.11
CA ASP A 43 -13.97 -4.01 2.72
C ASP A 43 -15.31 -4.11 2.00
N TRP A 44 -16.35 -3.43 2.50
CA TRP A 44 -17.63 -3.33 1.79
C TRP A 44 -17.52 -2.61 0.45
N ALA A 45 -16.78 -1.49 0.40
CA ALA A 45 -16.60 -0.73 -0.83
C ALA A 45 -15.89 -1.54 -1.93
N ARG A 46 -15.03 -2.51 -1.57
CA ARG A 46 -14.37 -3.42 -2.54
C ARG A 46 -15.33 -4.42 -3.18
N GLU A 47 -16.43 -4.76 -2.53
CA GLU A 47 -17.45 -5.67 -3.07
C GLU A 47 -18.40 -4.96 -4.05
N LEU A 48 -18.41 -3.62 -4.07
CA LEU A 48 -19.25 -2.82 -4.96
C LEU A 48 -18.62 -2.71 -6.37
N PRO A 49 -19.44 -2.53 -7.43
CA PRO A 49 -18.94 -2.30 -8.77
C PRO A 49 -18.02 -1.06 -8.81
N THR A 50 -16.80 -1.23 -9.30
CA THR A 50 -15.83 -0.13 -9.44
C THR A 50 -16.34 0.98 -10.36
N GLY A 51 -16.09 2.24 -9.99
CA GLY A 51 -16.39 3.41 -10.82
C GLY A 51 -17.82 3.95 -10.68
N ARG A 52 -18.57 3.51 -9.67
CA ARG A 52 -19.86 4.09 -9.30
C ARG A 52 -19.79 4.72 -7.91
N ASP A 53 -20.52 5.82 -7.75
CA ASP A 53 -20.75 6.40 -6.44
C ASP A 53 -21.58 5.43 -5.58
N PHE A 54 -21.31 5.41 -4.29
CA PHE A 54 -22.06 4.63 -3.31
C PHE A 54 -22.48 5.51 -2.14
N GLU A 55 -23.56 5.12 -1.48
CA GLU A 55 -24.11 5.84 -0.33
C GLU A 55 -23.68 5.16 0.98
N LEU A 56 -23.11 5.92 1.92
CA LEU A 56 -22.79 5.44 3.26
C LEU A 56 -23.90 5.84 4.22
N VAL A 57 -24.69 4.88 4.67
CA VAL A 57 -25.80 5.09 5.60
C VAL A 57 -25.36 4.71 7.01
N ILE A 58 -25.31 5.70 7.91
CA ILE A 58 -24.88 5.49 9.29
C ILE A 58 -26.12 5.50 10.21
N HIS A 59 -26.45 4.34 10.76
CA HIS A 59 -27.48 4.20 11.77
C HIS A 59 -26.86 4.33 13.15
N VAL A 60 -27.27 5.35 13.91
CA VAL A 60 -26.81 5.57 15.28
C VAL A 60 -27.95 5.32 16.25
N ALA A 61 -27.73 4.50 17.27
CA ALA A 61 -28.74 4.23 18.30
C ALA A 61 -29.03 5.47 19.16
N THR A 62 -28.00 6.26 19.47
CA THR A 62 -28.12 7.52 20.21
C THR A 62 -28.17 8.70 19.23
N PRO A 63 -29.22 9.54 19.24
CA PRO A 63 -29.31 10.68 18.35
C PRO A 63 -28.17 11.68 18.63
N PRO A 64 -27.34 12.02 17.63
CA PRO A 64 -26.27 13.00 17.80
C PRO A 64 -26.81 14.43 17.83
N LEU A 65 -26.01 15.38 18.33
CA LEU A 65 -26.31 16.81 18.19
C LEU A 65 -26.37 17.19 16.69
N PRO A 66 -27.24 18.13 16.28
CA PRO A 66 -27.40 18.54 14.88
C PRO A 66 -26.09 18.95 14.20
N ASP A 67 -25.23 19.71 14.88
CA ASP A 67 -23.91 20.14 14.38
C ASP A 67 -22.94 18.97 14.16
N ARG A 68 -23.05 17.90 14.96
CA ARG A 68 -22.24 16.70 14.76
C ARG A 68 -22.75 15.90 13.57
N ALA A 69 -24.07 15.82 13.36
CA ALA A 69 -24.63 15.10 12.23
C ALA A 69 -24.17 15.70 10.88
N SER A 70 -24.17 17.04 10.75
CA SER A 70 -23.68 17.73 9.55
C SER A 70 -22.16 17.61 9.38
N GLY A 71 -21.41 17.60 10.49
CA GLY A 71 -19.96 17.47 10.46
C GLY A 71 -19.42 16.12 10.02
N VAL A 72 -20.20 15.03 10.18
CA VAL A 72 -19.76 13.66 9.85
C VAL A 72 -19.49 13.51 8.37
N GLU A 73 -20.37 14.04 7.53
CA GLU A 73 -20.20 13.92 6.08
C GLU A 73 -18.87 14.55 5.65
N GLN A 74 -18.59 15.76 6.14
CA GLN A 74 -17.35 16.47 5.85
C GLN A 74 -16.13 15.71 6.39
N ALA A 75 -16.21 15.18 7.61
CA ALA A 75 -15.11 14.42 8.22
C ALA A 75 -14.78 13.14 7.46
N VAL A 76 -15.80 12.36 7.10
CA VAL A 76 -15.62 11.13 6.30
C VAL A 76 -15.02 11.45 4.93
N ARG A 77 -15.53 12.49 4.25
CA ARG A 77 -14.98 12.92 2.95
C ARG A 77 -13.54 13.39 3.06
N ASN A 78 -13.21 14.23 4.04
CA ASN A 78 -11.86 14.73 4.27
C ASN A 78 -10.89 13.59 4.57
N TYR A 79 -11.28 12.66 5.45
CA TYR A 79 -10.48 11.50 5.81
C TYR A 79 -10.12 10.66 4.57
N PHE A 80 -11.12 10.24 3.78
CA PHE A 80 -10.85 9.42 2.60
C PHE A 80 -10.09 10.18 1.51
N ASN A 81 -10.34 11.49 1.33
CA ASN A 81 -9.56 12.32 0.41
C ASN A 81 -8.07 12.37 0.81
N ASN A 82 -7.78 12.60 2.10
CA ASN A 82 -6.42 12.61 2.62
C ASN A 82 -5.78 11.22 2.51
N ARG A 83 -6.52 10.16 2.81
CA ARG A 83 -6.08 8.77 2.70
C ARG A 83 -5.69 8.39 1.29
N LEU A 84 -6.43 8.86 0.28
CA LEU A 84 -6.12 8.62 -1.14
C LEU A 84 -4.77 9.23 -1.53
N VAL A 85 -4.49 10.46 -1.08
CA VAL A 85 -3.22 11.14 -1.36
C VAL A 85 -2.05 10.37 -0.72
N THR A 86 -2.16 10.06 0.57
CA THR A 86 -1.11 9.34 1.32
C THR A 86 -0.85 7.94 0.75
N THR A 87 -1.91 7.19 0.43
CA THR A 87 -1.79 5.84 -0.14
C THR A 87 -1.12 5.88 -1.51
N ARG A 88 -1.47 6.86 -2.37
CA ARG A 88 -0.82 7.02 -3.69
C ARG A 88 0.66 7.35 -3.58
N LEU A 89 1.05 8.18 -2.61
CA LEU A 89 2.46 8.50 -2.35
C LEU A 89 3.23 7.26 -1.90
N HIS A 90 2.65 6.47 -0.99
CA HIS A 90 3.27 5.24 -0.50
C HIS A 90 3.43 4.20 -1.61
N LEU A 91 2.39 3.98 -2.43
CA LEU A 91 2.48 3.10 -3.60
C LEU A 91 3.56 3.55 -4.58
N ARG A 92 3.67 4.86 -4.87
CA ARG A 92 4.74 5.39 -5.73
C ARG A 92 6.13 5.14 -5.15
N GLN A 93 6.29 5.24 -3.84
CA GLN A 93 7.55 4.91 -3.16
C GLN A 93 7.88 3.41 -3.30
N LEU A 94 6.91 2.53 -3.06
CA LEU A 94 7.08 1.08 -3.23
C LEU A 94 7.44 0.70 -4.66
N PHE A 95 6.75 1.25 -5.66
CA PHE A 95 7.10 1.02 -7.07
C PHE A 95 8.49 1.57 -7.43
N ARG A 96 8.91 2.69 -6.85
CA ARG A 96 10.26 3.23 -7.04
C ARG A 96 11.31 2.29 -6.47
N LEU A 97 11.10 1.76 -5.27
CA LEU A 97 11.99 0.77 -4.65
C LEU A 97 12.04 -0.53 -5.46
N GLY A 98 10.88 -1.04 -5.89
CA GLY A 98 10.81 -2.23 -6.74
C GLY A 98 11.49 -2.06 -8.10
N ARG A 99 11.47 -0.85 -8.68
CA ARG A 99 12.18 -0.59 -9.94
C ARG A 99 13.69 -0.53 -9.76
N TRP A 100 14.16 -0.04 -8.62
CA TRP A 100 15.59 -0.09 -8.26
C TRP A 100 16.07 -1.53 -8.06
N SER A 101 15.29 -2.39 -7.38
CA SER A 101 15.66 -3.80 -7.22
C SER A 101 15.67 -4.55 -8.56
N LEU A 102 14.72 -4.27 -9.44
CA LEU A 102 14.69 -4.82 -10.80
C LEU A 102 15.91 -4.36 -11.61
N PHE A 103 16.30 -3.08 -11.51
CA PHE A 103 17.47 -2.56 -12.20
C PHE A 103 18.77 -3.21 -11.71
N ILE A 104 18.93 -3.38 -10.39
CA ILE A 104 20.08 -4.07 -9.81
C ILE A 104 20.14 -5.53 -10.29
N GLY A 105 19.00 -6.24 -10.27
CA GLY A 105 18.91 -7.61 -10.78
C GLY A 105 19.23 -7.72 -12.28
N MET A 106 18.77 -6.76 -13.09
CA MET A 106 19.06 -6.72 -14.53
C MET A 106 20.54 -6.45 -14.82
N LEU A 107 21.17 -5.56 -14.06
CA LEU A 107 22.62 -5.32 -14.16
C LEU A 107 23.41 -6.56 -13.76
N PHE A 108 23.01 -7.26 -12.70
CA PHE A 108 23.63 -8.52 -12.29
C PHE A 108 23.58 -9.57 -13.40
N LEU A 109 22.40 -9.74 -14.00
CA LEU A 109 22.17 -10.71 -15.07
C LEU A 109 22.97 -10.35 -16.33
N ALA A 110 22.96 -9.08 -16.73
CA ALA A 110 23.77 -8.59 -17.85
C ALA A 110 25.28 -8.77 -17.59
N PHE A 111 25.73 -8.54 -16.36
CA PHE A 111 27.12 -8.76 -15.96
C PHE A 111 27.50 -10.25 -16.01
N CYS A 112 26.68 -11.15 -15.47
CA CYS A 112 26.92 -12.59 -15.53
C CYS A 112 26.99 -13.11 -16.98
N LEU A 113 26.05 -12.69 -17.83
CA LEU A 113 26.04 -13.08 -19.24
C LEU A 113 27.24 -12.52 -20.00
N GLY A 114 27.55 -11.23 -19.81
CA GLY A 114 28.69 -10.58 -20.46
C GLY A 114 30.02 -11.19 -20.03
N LEU A 115 30.18 -11.52 -18.75
CA LEU A 115 31.37 -12.19 -18.23
C LEU A 115 31.49 -13.61 -18.80
N SER A 116 30.38 -14.35 -18.88
CA SER A 116 30.34 -15.69 -19.49
C SER A 116 30.76 -15.66 -20.97
N GLU A 117 30.29 -14.69 -21.75
CA GLU A 117 30.69 -14.54 -23.15
C GLU A 117 32.15 -14.10 -23.30
N LEU A 118 32.62 -13.15 -22.47
CA LEU A 118 34.00 -12.66 -22.54
C LEU A 118 35.00 -13.77 -22.20
N LEU A 119 34.71 -14.56 -21.16
CA LEU A 119 35.50 -15.74 -20.79
C LEU A 119 35.47 -16.79 -21.91
N GLY A 120 34.31 -17.06 -22.51
CA GLY A 120 34.20 -17.99 -23.64
C GLY A 120 34.97 -17.55 -24.89
N ARG A 121 35.09 -16.23 -25.14
CA ARG A 121 35.85 -15.69 -26.28
C ARG A 121 37.35 -15.57 -26.03
N LEU A 122 37.77 -15.29 -24.80
CA LEU A 122 39.19 -15.19 -24.44
C LEU A 122 39.84 -16.57 -24.28
N PHE A 123 39.07 -17.58 -23.88
CA PHE A 123 39.54 -18.94 -23.67
C PHE A 123 38.95 -19.86 -24.75
N ASP A 124 39.51 -19.77 -25.96
CA ASP A 124 39.19 -20.67 -27.07
C ASP A 124 39.47 -22.12 -26.62
N GLY A 125 38.39 -22.88 -26.44
CA GLY A 125 38.27 -24.25 -25.91
C GLY A 125 39.50 -24.93 -25.29
N ARG A 126 39.65 -24.92 -23.95
CA ARG A 126 39.94 -26.16 -23.18
C ARG A 126 39.94 -26.15 -21.65
N TYR A 127 39.62 -25.07 -20.94
CA TYR A 127 39.64 -25.11 -19.47
C TYR A 127 38.33 -24.62 -18.87
N LEU A 128 37.40 -25.57 -18.74
CA LEU A 128 36.45 -25.57 -17.63
C LEU A 128 37.28 -25.58 -16.34
N GLU A 129 36.86 -24.82 -15.32
CA GLU A 129 37.58 -24.50 -14.07
C GLU A 129 38.56 -23.32 -14.25
N THR A 130 38.23 -22.05 -13.98
CA THR A 130 37.56 -21.55 -12.78
C THR A 130 37.36 -20.03 -12.91
N PRO A 131 36.12 -19.50 -13.03
CA PRO A 131 35.84 -18.09 -12.79
C PRO A 131 35.21 -17.85 -11.40
N ARG A 132 35.37 -18.79 -10.46
CA ARG A 132 34.67 -18.82 -9.17
C ARG A 132 35.02 -17.64 -8.24
N GLN A 133 36.26 -17.18 -8.26
CA GLN A 133 36.75 -16.17 -7.30
C GLN A 133 36.24 -14.74 -7.56
N VAL A 134 36.10 -14.34 -8.83
CA VAL A 134 35.54 -13.01 -9.17
C VAL A 134 34.02 -13.02 -8.95
N LEU A 135 33.38 -14.18 -9.15
CA LEU A 135 31.97 -14.38 -8.85
C LEU A 135 31.65 -14.24 -7.35
N ASP A 136 32.52 -14.75 -6.48
CA ASP A 136 32.34 -14.64 -5.03
C ASP A 136 32.53 -13.20 -4.52
N ILE A 137 33.51 -12.46 -5.06
CA ILE A 137 33.74 -11.05 -4.70
C ILE A 137 32.62 -10.15 -5.25
N ALA A 138 32.21 -10.36 -6.51
CA ALA A 138 31.09 -9.62 -7.10
C ALA A 138 29.76 -9.95 -6.39
N GLY A 139 29.53 -11.22 -6.06
CA GLY A 139 28.34 -11.68 -5.34
C GLY A 139 28.22 -11.05 -3.95
N TRP A 140 29.31 -11.00 -3.19
CA TRP A 140 29.32 -10.38 -1.86
C TRP A 140 29.19 -8.84 -1.91
N VAL A 141 29.90 -8.17 -2.84
CA VAL A 141 29.79 -6.70 -3.03
C VAL A 141 28.42 -6.29 -3.59
N MET A 142 27.64 -7.21 -4.14
CA MET A 142 26.24 -6.95 -4.49
C MET A 142 25.27 -7.22 -3.33
N LEU A 143 25.64 -8.07 -2.38
CA LEU A 143 24.74 -8.53 -1.31
C LEU A 143 24.56 -7.52 -0.17
N TRP A 144 25.50 -6.60 0.05
CA TRP A 144 25.48 -5.73 1.24
C TRP A 144 24.50 -4.55 1.14
N ARG A 145 24.33 -3.90 -0.03
CA ARG A 145 23.37 -2.78 -0.19
C ARG A 145 21.89 -3.18 -0.06
N PRO A 146 21.43 -4.32 -0.57
CA PRO A 146 20.07 -4.79 -0.35
C PRO A 146 19.79 -5.06 1.13
N LEU A 147 20.77 -5.55 1.88
CA LEU A 147 20.62 -5.93 3.29
C LEU A 147 20.43 -4.72 4.21
N GLU A 148 21.03 -3.57 3.87
CA GLU A 148 20.81 -2.27 4.53
C GLU A 148 19.41 -1.68 4.31
N ILE A 149 18.70 -2.09 3.25
CA ILE A 149 17.34 -1.60 2.95
C ILE A 149 16.27 -2.44 3.68
N PHE A 150 16.62 -3.65 4.12
CA PHE A 150 15.72 -4.59 4.80
C PHE A 150 15.89 -4.65 6.33
N LEU A 151 16.82 -3.88 6.90
CA LEU A 151 17.02 -3.69 8.35
C LEU A 151 16.54 -2.29 8.75
#